data_AF-A2U2X6-F1
#
_entry.id   AF-A2U2X6-F1
#
_cell.length_a   1.000
_cell.length_b   1.000
_cell.length_c   1.000
_cell.angle_alpha   90.00
_cell.angle_beta   90.00
_cell.angle_gamma   90.00
#
_symmetry.space_group_name_H-M   'P 1'
#
loop_
_entity.id
_entity.type
_entity.pdbx_description
1 polymer ?
#
loop_
_entity_poly.entity_id
_entity_poly.type
_entity_poly.pdbx_seq_one_letter_code
_entity_poly.pdbx_strand_id
1 'polypeptide(L)'
;MKVLTTTILFFLSLSVFSQTNKMALLKFKKEYNVLEYRLKTKSTALNHSTTVKIDKLSFEMKQELINLETKYGSNEIKLSINKSKYAEEVNKTQLKYQLLINEIQAKHQIELGKIEFDFQNEKGKLQLKYKIAS
;
A
#
# COMPACT_ATOMS: atom_id res chain seq x y z
N MET A 1 -56.58 -31.26 -20.38
CA MET A 1 -55.11 -31.46 -20.36
C MET A 1 -54.36 -30.15 -20.65
N LYS A 2 -54.32 -29.19 -19.72
CA LYS A 2 -53.54 -27.93 -19.86
C LYS A 2 -52.66 -27.60 -18.64
N VAL A 3 -52.61 -28.50 -17.65
CA VAL A 3 -51.97 -28.25 -16.36
C VAL A 3 -50.54 -28.80 -16.29
N LEU A 4 -50.16 -29.76 -17.16
CA LEU A 4 -48.81 -30.34 -17.15
C LEU A 4 -47.73 -29.44 -17.76
N THR A 5 -48.08 -28.57 -18.70
CA THR A 5 -47.10 -27.72 -19.40
C THR A 5 -46.59 -26.57 -18.54
N THR A 6 -47.41 -26.04 -17.64
CA THR A 6 -47.08 -24.88 -16.81
C THR A 6 -46.13 -25.24 -15.67
N THR A 7 -46.25 -26.43 -15.09
CA THR A 7 -45.42 -26.91 -13.98
C THR A 7 -44.01 -27.30 -14.41
N ILE A 8 -43.86 -27.89 -15.61
CA ILE A 8 -42.54 -28.25 -16.17
C ILE A 8 -41.72 -27.00 -16.51
N LEU A 9 -42.34 -25.95 -17.04
CA LEU A 9 -41.69 -24.66 -17.29
C LEU A 9 -41.17 -23.99 -16.00
N PHE A 10 -41.89 -24.15 -14.89
CA PHE A 10 -41.51 -23.57 -13.59
C PHE A 10 -40.26 -24.25 -13.00
N PHE A 11 -40.17 -25.58 -13.07
CA PHE A 11 -39.00 -26.34 -12.60
C PHE A 11 -37.74 -26.13 -13.47
N LEU A 12 -37.90 -25.97 -14.80
CA LEU A 12 -36.80 -25.58 -15.68
C LEU A 12 -36.26 -24.19 -15.37
N SER A 13 -37.12 -23.24 -14.97
CA SER A 13 -36.67 -21.89 -14.61
C SER A 13 -35.84 -21.85 -13.32
N LEU A 14 -36.14 -22.71 -12.34
CA LEU A 14 -35.44 -22.78 -11.05
C LEU A 14 -34.06 -23.45 -11.15
N SER A 15 -33.92 -24.50 -11.98
CA SER A 15 -32.62 -25.15 -12.20
C SER A 15 -31.67 -24.29 -13.05
N VAL A 16 -32.19 -23.58 -14.05
CA VAL A 16 -31.43 -22.57 -14.79
C VAL A 16 -31.02 -21.42 -13.86
N PHE A 17 -31.90 -20.97 -12.95
CA PHE A 17 -31.58 -19.92 -11.96
C PHE A 17 -30.50 -20.36 -10.95
N SER A 18 -30.50 -21.61 -10.48
CA SER A 18 -29.46 -22.10 -9.55
C SER A 18 -28.09 -22.29 -10.23
N GLN A 19 -28.08 -22.75 -11.49
CA GLN A 19 -26.85 -22.95 -12.26
C GLN A 19 -26.23 -21.63 -12.75
N THR A 20 -27.08 -20.66 -13.15
CA THR A 20 -26.64 -19.30 -13.49
C THR A 20 -26.04 -18.57 -12.29
N ASN A 21 -26.60 -18.74 -11.08
CA ASN A 21 -26.02 -18.21 -9.84
C ASN A 21 -24.66 -18.82 -9.50
N LYS A 22 -24.46 -20.13 -9.69
CA LYS A 22 -23.16 -20.78 -9.48
C LYS A 22 -22.09 -20.28 -10.46
N MET A 23 -22.46 -20.12 -11.74
CA MET A 23 -21.56 -19.57 -12.76
C MET A 23 -21.22 -18.09 -12.50
N ALA A 24 -22.19 -17.28 -12.12
CA ALA A 24 -22.00 -15.88 -11.72
C ALA A 24 -21.04 -15.77 -10.53
N LEU A 25 -21.22 -16.60 -9.50
CA LEU A 25 -20.34 -16.64 -8.34
C LEU A 25 -18.89 -17.04 -8.70
N LEU A 26 -18.71 -18.01 -9.59
CA LEU A 26 -17.37 -18.41 -10.05
C LEU A 26 -16.68 -17.28 -10.83
N LYS A 27 -17.40 -16.60 -11.71
CA LYS A 27 -16.88 -15.45 -12.46
C LYS A 27 -16.54 -14.29 -11.53
N PHE A 28 -17.41 -13.99 -10.55
CA PHE A 28 -17.14 -13.00 -9.50
C PHE A 28 -15.84 -13.33 -8.76
N LYS A 29 -15.69 -14.56 -8.23
CA LYS A 29 -14.49 -14.98 -7.49
C LYS A 29 -13.22 -14.79 -8.33
N LYS A 30 -13.28 -15.18 -9.61
CA LYS A 30 -12.15 -15.00 -10.53
C LYS A 30 -11.78 -13.53 -10.71
N GLU A 31 -12.74 -12.66 -11.00
CA GLU A 31 -12.50 -11.22 -11.18
C GLU A 31 -12.04 -10.55 -9.87
N TYR A 32 -12.62 -10.94 -8.74
CA TYR A 32 -12.24 -10.45 -7.41
C TYR A 32 -10.79 -10.83 -7.06
N ASN A 33 -10.38 -12.06 -7.30
CA ASN A 33 -9.00 -12.50 -7.08
C ASN A 33 -8.00 -11.70 -7.94
N VAL A 34 -8.37 -11.34 -9.17
CA VAL A 34 -7.55 -10.47 -10.02
C VAL A 34 -7.44 -9.06 -9.41
N LEU A 35 -8.53 -8.55 -8.85
CA LEU A 35 -8.56 -7.25 -8.17
C LEU A 35 -7.67 -7.25 -6.91
N GLU A 36 -7.76 -8.29 -6.06
CA GLU A 36 -6.90 -8.46 -4.89
C GLU A 36 -5.42 -8.60 -5.26
N TYR A 37 -5.12 -9.36 -6.32
CA TYR A 37 -3.76 -9.47 -6.82
C TYR A 37 -3.20 -8.11 -7.24
N ARG A 38 -3.99 -7.29 -7.95
CA ARG A 38 -3.59 -5.94 -8.36
C ARG A 38 -3.34 -5.03 -7.16
N LEU A 39 -4.22 -5.06 -6.15
CA LEU A 39 -4.05 -4.34 -4.89
C LEU A 39 -2.71 -4.69 -4.24
N LYS A 40 -2.47 -6.00 -4.04
CA LYS A 40 -1.25 -6.51 -3.42
C LYS A 40 0.00 -6.07 -4.19
N THR A 41 0.01 -6.25 -5.52
CA THR A 41 1.16 -5.89 -6.34
C THR A 41 1.46 -4.40 -6.29
N LYS A 42 0.44 -3.53 -6.39
CA LYS A 42 0.62 -2.07 -6.30
C LYS A 42 1.12 -1.64 -4.92
N SER A 43 0.51 -2.15 -3.85
CA SER A 43 0.93 -1.84 -2.48
C SER A 43 2.35 -2.30 -2.20
N THR A 44 2.72 -3.52 -2.59
CA THR A 44 4.09 -4.03 -2.43
C THR A 44 5.11 -3.20 -3.22
N ALA A 45 4.80 -2.83 -4.46
CA ALA A 45 5.69 -2.00 -5.25
C ALA A 45 5.89 -0.60 -4.63
N LEU A 46 4.80 0.01 -4.13
CA LEU A 46 4.85 1.29 -3.42
C LEU A 46 5.69 1.18 -2.14
N ASN A 47 5.42 0.16 -1.30
CA ASN A 47 6.18 -0.12 -0.08
C ASN A 47 7.67 -0.25 -0.38
N HIS A 48 8.03 -1.09 -1.34
CA HIS A 48 9.41 -1.32 -1.73
C HIS A 48 10.10 -0.03 -2.20
N SER A 49 9.44 0.74 -3.07
CA SER A 49 9.99 2.02 -3.55
C SER A 49 10.19 3.02 -2.40
N THR A 50 9.25 3.09 -1.46
CA THR A 50 9.36 3.96 -0.27
C THR A 50 10.52 3.52 0.62
N THR A 51 10.65 2.23 0.92
CA THR A 51 11.75 1.68 1.72
C THR A 51 13.10 2.02 1.12
N VAL A 52 13.29 1.78 -0.18
CA VAL A 52 14.56 2.11 -0.87
C VAL A 52 14.93 3.59 -0.72
N LYS A 53 13.97 4.51 -0.82
CA LYS A 53 14.22 5.95 -0.65
C LYS A 53 14.62 6.30 0.79
N ILE A 54 13.93 5.73 1.78
CA ILE A 54 14.22 5.97 3.20
C ILE A 54 15.59 5.38 3.58
N ASP A 55 15.92 4.19 3.08
CA ASP A 55 17.20 3.55 3.34
C ASP A 55 18.36 4.37 2.77
N LYS A 56 18.18 4.91 1.55
CA LYS A 56 19.15 5.83 0.94
C LYS A 56 19.39 7.07 1.80
N LEU A 57 18.34 7.74 2.26
CA LEU A 57 18.46 8.91 3.14
C LEU A 57 19.10 8.55 4.49
N SER A 58 18.77 7.39 5.03
CA SER A 58 19.34 6.89 6.29
C SER A 58 20.84 6.62 6.15
N PHE A 59 21.26 6.09 5.00
CA PHE A 59 22.67 5.90 4.68
C PHE A 59 23.40 7.24 4.51
N GLU A 60 22.84 8.18 3.75
CA GLU A 60 23.40 9.52 3.57
C GLU A 60 23.57 10.27 4.89
N MET A 61 22.56 10.20 5.78
CA MET A 61 22.64 10.75 7.13
C MET A 61 23.79 10.16 7.93
N LYS A 62 23.95 8.84 7.93
CA LYS A 62 25.05 8.16 8.65
C LYS A 62 26.41 8.63 8.14
N GLN A 63 26.59 8.76 6.83
CA GLN A 63 27.83 9.26 6.25
C GLN A 63 28.10 10.71 6.65
N GLU A 64 27.08 11.57 6.63
CA GLU A 64 27.21 12.97 7.05
C GLU A 64 27.60 13.08 8.53
N LEU A 65 27.02 12.25 9.41
CA LEU A 65 27.37 12.19 10.82
C LEU A 65 28.82 11.71 11.04
N ILE A 66 29.28 10.68 10.32
CA ILE A 66 30.69 10.22 10.38
C ILE A 66 31.65 11.34 9.95
N ASN A 67 31.28 12.10 8.93
CA ASN A 67 32.08 13.24 8.47
C ASN A 67 32.15 14.35 9.53
N LEU A 68 31.04 14.63 10.23
CA LEU A 68 31.03 15.58 11.35
C LEU A 68 31.91 15.09 12.51
N GLU A 69 31.83 13.81 12.86
CA GLU A 69 32.66 13.20 13.89
C GLU A 69 34.14 13.27 13.52
N THR A 70 34.50 12.98 12.28
CA THR A 70 35.89 13.13 11.78
C THR A 70 36.34 14.59 11.81
N LYS A 71 35.45 15.53 11.48
CA LYS A 71 35.77 16.96 11.44
C LYS A 71 35.97 17.54 12.83
N TYR A 72 35.12 17.23 13.79
CA TYR A 72 35.09 17.89 15.10
C TYR A 72 35.51 16.99 16.27
N GLY A 73 35.29 15.68 16.16
CA GLY A 73 35.50 14.68 17.22
C GLY A 73 36.72 13.78 17.05
N SER A 74 37.61 14.04 16.08
CA SER A 74 38.75 13.16 15.79
C SER A 74 39.71 12.91 16.96
N ASN A 75 39.70 13.79 17.98
CA ASN A 75 40.33 13.56 19.29
C ASN A 75 39.63 14.39 20.39
N GLU A 76 39.89 14.04 21.65
CA GLU A 76 39.23 14.65 22.83
C GLU A 76 39.47 16.16 22.94
N ILE A 77 40.67 16.64 22.64
CA ILE A 77 41.02 18.07 22.70
C ILE A 77 40.19 18.85 21.67
N LYS A 78 40.10 18.33 20.44
CA LYS A 78 39.34 18.94 19.34
C LYS A 78 37.84 18.91 19.63
N LEU A 79 37.35 17.81 20.19
CA LEU A 79 35.95 17.67 20.60
C LEU A 79 35.61 18.67 21.71
N SER A 80 36.46 18.79 22.73
CA SER A 80 36.28 19.71 23.84
C SER A 80 36.18 21.17 23.36
N ILE A 81 37.07 21.57 22.44
CA ILE A 81 37.06 22.92 21.84
C ILE A 81 35.81 23.17 20.99
N ASN A 82 35.34 22.16 20.25
CA ASN A 82 34.25 22.32 19.28
C ASN A 82 32.90 21.78 19.77
N LYS A 83 32.76 21.47 21.06
CA LYS A 83 31.65 20.67 21.59
C LYS A 83 30.27 21.22 21.22
N SER A 84 30.03 22.52 21.40
CA SER A 84 28.72 23.11 21.10
C SER A 84 28.43 23.10 19.59
N LYS A 85 29.42 23.48 18.78
CA LYS A 85 29.32 23.50 17.32
C LYS A 85 29.08 22.10 16.75
N TYR A 86 29.78 21.10 17.26
CA TYR A 86 29.58 19.71 16.86
C TYR A 86 28.15 19.24 17.17
N ALA A 87 27.67 19.48 18.41
CA ALA A 87 26.32 19.09 18.80
C ALA A 87 25.23 19.81 17.97
N GLU A 88 25.43 21.09 17.68
CA GLU A 88 24.52 21.87 16.82
C GLU A 88 24.44 21.28 15.40
N GLU A 89 25.59 21.03 14.77
CA GLU A 89 25.62 20.47 13.40
C GLU A 89 25.03 19.05 13.36
N VAL A 90 25.29 18.21 14.37
CA VAL A 90 24.67 16.88 14.48
C VAL A 90 23.16 17.00 14.55
N ASN A 91 22.63 17.87 15.42
CA ASN A 91 21.19 18.09 15.55
C ASN A 91 20.57 18.59 14.25
N LYS A 92 21.23 19.54 13.58
CA LYS A 92 20.78 20.09 12.30
C LYS A 92 20.75 19.02 11.20
N THR A 93 21.79 18.19 11.10
CA THR A 93 21.84 17.06 10.17
C THR A 93 20.73 16.06 10.47
N GLN A 94 20.54 15.65 11.73
CA GLN A 94 19.47 14.73 12.11
C GLN A 94 18.08 15.29 11.75
N LEU A 95 17.80 16.55 12.09
CA LEU A 95 16.52 17.19 11.80
C LEU A 95 16.25 17.28 10.29
N LYS A 96 17.25 17.63 9.50
CA LYS A 96 17.16 17.68 8.03
C LYS A 96 16.68 16.33 7.46
N TYR A 97 17.32 15.22 7.83
CA TYR A 97 16.94 13.91 7.29
C TYR A 97 15.62 13.40 7.88
N GLN A 98 15.32 13.71 9.14
CA GLN A 98 14.03 13.38 9.74
C GLN A 98 12.87 14.03 8.97
N LEU A 99 12.99 15.32 8.62
CA LEU A 99 11.97 16.01 7.83
C LEU A 99 11.79 15.40 6.45
N LEU A 100 12.89 15.06 5.76
CA LEU A 100 12.83 14.41 4.44
C LEU A 100 12.16 13.03 4.50
N ILE A 101 12.48 12.23 5.51
CA ILE A 101 11.85 10.90 5.72
C ILE A 101 10.36 11.07 6.01
N ASN A 102 9.99 12.01 6.89
CA ASN A 102 8.58 12.28 7.22
C ASN A 102 7.78 12.68 5.97
N GLU A 103 8.35 13.51 5.09
CA GLU A 103 7.69 13.90 3.83
C GLU A 103 7.44 12.68 2.93
N ILE A 104 8.42 11.78 2.81
CA ILE A 104 8.27 10.53 2.03
C ILE A 104 7.19 9.64 2.64
N GLN A 105 7.17 9.50 3.98
CA GLN A 105 6.16 8.70 4.68
C GLN A 105 4.75 9.28 4.51
N ALA A 106 4.59 10.60 4.58
CA ALA A 106 3.30 11.25 4.35
C ALA A 106 2.79 11.01 2.92
N LYS A 107 3.65 11.20 1.91
CA LYS A 107 3.30 10.90 0.51
C LYS A 107 2.94 9.43 0.31
N HIS A 108 3.67 8.52 0.96
CA HIS A 108 3.39 7.10 0.93
C HIS A 108 1.99 6.76 1.48
N GLN A 109 1.62 7.31 2.64
CA GLN A 109 0.30 7.09 3.24
C GLN A 109 -0.83 7.56 2.32
N ILE A 110 -0.68 8.75 1.73
CA ILE A 110 -1.66 9.29 0.77
C ILE A 110 -1.83 8.35 -0.42
N GLU A 111 -0.73 7.88 -1.01
CA GLU A 111 -0.77 7.03 -2.19
C GLU A 111 -1.30 5.63 -1.90
N LEU A 112 -0.97 5.06 -0.74
CA LEU A 112 -1.54 3.80 -0.26
C LEU A 112 -3.06 3.93 -0.08
N GLY A 113 -3.52 5.03 0.52
CA GLY A 113 -4.95 5.31 0.67
C GLY A 113 -5.69 5.39 -0.67
N LYS A 114 -5.07 5.96 -1.72
CA LYS A 114 -5.65 5.94 -3.08
C LYS A 114 -5.76 4.53 -3.64
N ILE A 115 -4.71 3.72 -3.49
CA ILE A 115 -4.69 2.32 -3.94
C ILE A 115 -5.82 1.52 -3.27
N GLU A 116 -6.03 1.72 -1.97
CA GLU A 116 -7.09 1.06 -1.21
C GLU A 116 -8.48 1.56 -1.63
N PHE A 117 -8.64 2.88 -1.82
CA PHE A 117 -9.89 3.47 -2.30
C PHE A 117 -10.30 2.92 -3.68
N ASP A 118 -9.36 2.87 -4.62
CA ASP A 118 -9.59 2.31 -5.96
C ASP A 118 -10.04 0.85 -5.88
N PHE A 119 -9.39 0.05 -5.00
CA PHE A 119 -9.78 -1.33 -4.77
C PHE A 119 -11.22 -1.44 -4.23
N GLN A 120 -11.59 -0.64 -3.23
CA GLN A 120 -12.95 -0.69 -2.67
C GLN A 120 -14.01 -0.26 -3.70
N ASN A 121 -13.72 0.75 -4.50
CA ASN A 121 -14.61 1.22 -5.56
C ASN A 121 -14.84 0.13 -6.62
N GLU A 122 -13.77 -0.49 -7.13
CA GLU A 122 -13.86 -1.57 -8.11
C GLU A 122 -14.53 -2.82 -7.52
N LYS A 123 -14.26 -3.14 -6.25
CA LYS A 123 -14.95 -4.21 -5.52
C LYS A 123 -16.46 -3.96 -5.46
N GLY A 124 -16.88 -2.74 -5.14
CA GLY A 124 -18.30 -2.36 -5.11
C GLY A 124 -18.96 -2.50 -6.47
N LYS A 125 -18.31 -2.01 -7.54
CA LYS A 125 -18.80 -2.21 -8.93
C LYS A 125 -18.93 -3.68 -9.28
N LEU A 126 -17.97 -4.51 -8.86
CA LEU A 126 -17.96 -5.95 -9.11
C LEU A 126 -19.11 -6.66 -8.36
N GLN A 127 -19.36 -6.29 -7.11
CA GLN A 127 -20.48 -6.80 -6.32
C GLN A 127 -21.83 -6.49 -7.00
N LEU A 128 -22.02 -5.24 -7.45
CA LEU A 128 -23.22 -4.82 -8.18
C LEU A 128 -23.40 -5.58 -9.50
N LYS A 129 -22.31 -5.74 -10.29
CA LYS A 129 -22.32 -6.48 -11.57
C LYS A 129 -22.84 -7.91 -11.41
N TYR A 130 -22.47 -8.58 -10.33
CA TYR A 130 -22.85 -9.96 -10.06
C TYR A 130 -24.05 -10.12 -9.11
N LYS A 131 -24.67 -9.00 -8.68
CA LYS A 131 -25.77 -8.97 -7.70
C LYS A 131 -25.43 -9.72 -6.40
N ILE A 132 -24.15 -9.68 -6.00
CA ILE A 132 -23.71 -10.23 -4.73
C ILE A 132 -23.89 -9.14 -3.69
N ALA A 133 -24.77 -9.38 -2.70
CA ALA A 133 -24.93 -8.46 -1.59
C ALA A 133 -23.60 -8.29 -0.84
N SER A 134 -23.30 -7.04 -0.46
CA SER A 134 -22.13 -6.65 0.32
C SER A 134 -22.19 -7.19 1.74
#